data_AF-A0A4Q7EVX4-F1
#
_entry.id   AF-A0A4Q7EVX4-F1
#
_cell.length_a   1.000
_cell.length_b   1.000
_cell.length_c   1.000
_cell.angle_alpha   90.00
_cell.angle_beta   90.00
_cell.angle_gamma   90.00
#
_symmetry.space_group_name_H-M   'P 1'
#
loop_
_entity.id
_entity.type
_entity.pdbx_description
1 polymer ?
#
loop_
_entity_poly.entity_id
_entity_poly.type
_entity_poly.pdbx_seq_one_letter_code
_entity_poly.pdbx_strand_id
1 'polypeptide(L)'
;MTSADFALFEFSISRRGRTWRWSVSDQCGNLLLAGNERSRPGAQYMAARAIFQFLLTAPYRNRRDLRQRRRRPPIHTNVRMHFDPRY
;
A
#
# COMPACT_ATOMS: atom_id res chain seq x y z
N MET A 1 -6.85 -22.80 -10.38
CA MET A 1 -6.40 -21.42 -10.09
C MET A 1 -7.50 -20.77 -9.27
N THR A 2 -7.26 -20.49 -8.00
CA THR A 2 -8.26 -19.80 -7.17
C THR A 2 -8.03 -18.29 -7.31
N SER A 3 -9.10 -17.49 -7.20
CA SER A 3 -9.03 -16.01 -7.22
C SER A 3 -7.97 -15.44 -6.26
N ALA A 4 -7.64 -16.20 -5.21
CA ALA A 4 -6.59 -15.90 -4.26
C ALA A 4 -5.21 -15.72 -4.89
N ASP A 5 -4.90 -16.28 -6.07
CA ASP A 5 -3.58 -16.18 -6.70
C ASP A 5 -3.30 -14.81 -7.34
N PHE A 6 -4.33 -14.02 -7.63
CA PHE A 6 -4.21 -12.72 -8.28
C PHE A 6 -4.49 -11.58 -7.30
N ALA A 7 -3.74 -10.48 -7.43
CA ALA A 7 -4.04 -9.27 -6.70
C ALA A 7 -5.25 -8.60 -7.37
N LEU A 8 -6.42 -8.72 -6.73
CA LEU A 8 -7.64 -8.04 -7.15
C LEU A 8 -7.72 -6.66 -6.51
N PHE A 9 -8.03 -5.67 -7.34
CA PHE A 9 -8.22 -4.29 -6.96
C PHE A 9 -9.59 -3.82 -7.42
N GLU A 10 -10.32 -3.17 -6.53
CA GLU A 10 -11.58 -2.53 -6.83
C GLU A 10 -11.35 -1.03 -6.96
N PHE A 11 -11.94 -0.39 -7.97
CA PHE A 11 -11.93 1.06 -8.07
C PHE A 11 -13.34 1.60 -7.92
N SER A 12 -13.47 2.73 -7.22
CA SER A 12 -14.74 3.42 -7.05
C SER A 12 -14.62 4.87 -7.48
N ILE A 13 -15.69 5.41 -8.09
CA ILE A 13 -15.76 6.80 -8.53
C ILE A 13 -17.07 7.39 -8.00
N SER A 14 -16.95 8.45 -7.22
CA SER A 14 -18.09 9.16 -6.63
C SER A 14 -18.01 10.64 -6.93
N ARG A 15 -19.15 11.30 -7.12
CA ARG A 15 -19.20 12.74 -7.31
C ARG A 15 -19.19 13.44 -5.95
N ARG A 16 -18.29 14.40 -5.76
CA ARG A 16 -18.20 15.27 -4.59
C ARG A 16 -18.28 16.73 -5.02
N GLY A 17 -19.51 17.26 -5.07
CA GLY A 17 -19.80 18.62 -5.52
C GLY A 17 -19.42 18.84 -6.99
N ARG A 18 -18.44 19.73 -7.24
CA ARG A 18 -17.88 20.02 -8.57
C ARG A 18 -16.71 19.11 -8.97
N THR A 19 -16.33 18.17 -8.10
CA THR A 19 -15.21 17.25 -8.33
C THR A 19 -15.67 15.81 -8.32
N TRP A 20 -14.86 14.94 -8.89
CA TRP A 20 -15.02 13.49 -8.91
C TRP A 20 -13.95 12.88 -8.04
N ARG A 21 -14.35 12.24 -6.96
CA ARG A 21 -13.45 11.48 -6.10
C ARG A 21 -13.31 10.09 -6.69
N TRP A 22 -12.08 9.63 -6.79
CA TRP A 22 -11.78 8.25 -7.13
C TRP A 22 -11.01 7.59 -5.99
N SER A 23 -11.18 6.29 -5.85
CA SER A 23 -10.39 5.46 -4.94
C SER A 23 -10.14 4.10 -5.54
N VAL A 24 -9.08 3.46 -5.05
CA VAL A 24 -8.70 2.09 -5.34
C VAL A 24 -8.54 1.39 -3.99
N SER A 25 -9.23 0.28 -3.82
CA SER A 25 -9.14 -0.58 -2.66
C SER A 25 -8.70 -1.99 -3.04
N ASP A 26 -8.16 -2.73 -2.09
CA ASP A 26 -8.01 -4.17 -2.25
C ASP A 26 -9.37 -4.88 -2.07
N GLN A 27 -9.40 -6.17 -2.37
CA GLN A 27 -10.56 -7.05 -2.15
C GLN A 27 -11.04 -7.16 -0.69
N CYS A 28 -10.25 -6.70 0.28
CA CYS A 28 -10.63 -6.63 1.69
C CYS A 28 -11.22 -5.26 2.06
N GLY A 29 -11.34 -4.34 1.10
CA GLY A 29 -11.82 -2.98 1.32
C GLY A 29 -10.75 -2.03 1.89
N ASN A 30 -9.48 -2.45 1.96
CA ASN A 30 -8.41 -1.55 2.40
C ASN A 30 -8.14 -0.53 1.31
N LEU A 31 -8.27 0.75 1.65
CA LEU A 31 -7.99 1.85 0.74
C LEU A 31 -6.48 1.88 0.41
N LEU A 32 -6.15 1.66 -0.85
CA LEU A 32 -4.76 1.70 -1.34
C LEU A 32 -4.41 3.10 -1.85
N LEU A 33 -5.27 3.66 -2.70
CA LEU A 33 -5.02 4.94 -3.39
C LEU A 33 -6.33 5.72 -3.50
N ALA A 34 -6.24 7.05 -3.48
CA ALA A 34 -7.40 7.92 -3.68
C ALA A 34 -6.97 9.27 -4.24
N GLY A 35 -7.91 9.94 -4.89
CA GLY A 35 -7.70 11.29 -5.39
C GLY A 35 -9.00 11.95 -5.83
N ASN A 36 -8.85 13.18 -6.32
CA ASN A 36 -9.94 14.03 -6.74
C ASN A 36 -9.62 14.52 -8.15
N GLU A 37 -10.61 14.61 -9.02
CA GLU A 37 -10.44 15.08 -10.38
C GLU A 37 -11.60 15.98 -10.80
N ARG A 38 -11.40 16.82 -11.80
CA ARG A 38 -12.44 17.76 -12.26
C ARG A 38 -13.51 17.09 -13.11
N SER A 39 -13.21 15.96 -13.73
CA SER A 39 -14.11 15.25 -14.64
C SER A 39 -14.20 13.76 -14.30
N ARG A 40 -15.32 13.12 -14.64
CA ARG A 40 -15.50 11.67 -14.49
C ARG A 40 -14.48 10.87 -15.33
N PRO A 41 -14.25 11.20 -16.62
CA PRO A 41 -13.24 10.49 -17.41
C PRO A 41 -11.83 10.66 -16.86
N GLY A 42 -11.51 11.86 -16.36
CA GLY A 42 -10.24 12.11 -15.68
C GLY A 42 -10.08 11.26 -14.43
N ALA A 43 -11.12 11.20 -13.57
CA ALA A 43 -11.10 10.38 -12.37
C ALA A 43 -10.89 8.89 -12.68
N GLN A 44 -11.52 8.39 -13.74
CA GLN A 44 -11.34 7.03 -14.22
C GLN A 44 -9.92 6.78 -14.73
N TYR A 45 -9.38 7.71 -15.53
CA TYR A 45 -7.99 7.62 -15.99
C TYR A 45 -7.00 7.62 -14.82
N MET A 46 -7.19 8.51 -13.85
CA MET A 46 -6.31 8.61 -12.68
C MET A 46 -6.37 7.36 -11.81
N ALA A 47 -7.56 6.79 -11.59
CA ALA A 47 -7.71 5.53 -10.87
C ALA A 47 -7.02 4.37 -11.59
N ALA A 48 -7.22 4.23 -12.91
CA ALA A 48 -6.57 3.18 -13.69
C ALA A 48 -5.05 3.35 -13.71
N ARG A 49 -4.56 4.58 -13.94
CA ARG A 49 -3.13 4.91 -13.90
C ARG A 49 -2.52 4.60 -12.55
N ALA A 50 -3.21 4.91 -11.45
CA ALA A 50 -2.78 4.61 -10.10
C ALA A 50 -2.63 3.10 -9.86
N ILE A 51 -3.56 2.28 -10.37
CA ILE A 51 -3.43 0.81 -10.35
C ILE A 51 -2.21 0.37 -11.16
N PHE A 52 -1.99 0.89 -12.37
CA PHE A 52 -0.82 0.52 -13.17
C PHE A 52 0.49 0.90 -12.46
N GLN A 53 0.58 2.10 -11.90
CA GLN A 53 1.74 2.54 -11.14
C GLN A 53 1.94 1.70 -9.88
N PHE A 54 0.85 1.35 -9.20
CA PHE A 54 0.88 0.40 -8.10
C PHE A 54 1.47 -0.91 -8.59
N LEU A 55 0.91 -1.49 -9.67
CA LEU A 55 1.31 -2.74 -10.35
C LEU A 55 2.76 -2.75 -10.86
N LEU A 56 3.34 -1.60 -11.16
CA LEU A 56 4.76 -1.48 -11.53
C LEU A 56 5.68 -1.41 -10.31
N THR A 57 5.21 -0.87 -9.18
CA THR A 57 6.05 -0.56 -8.02
C THR A 57 5.95 -1.59 -6.89
N ALA A 58 4.84 -2.31 -6.78
CA ALA A 58 4.66 -3.28 -5.73
C ALA A 58 5.29 -4.66 -6.06
N PRO A 59 5.85 -5.33 -5.05
CA PRO A 59 6.54 -6.61 -5.19
C PRO A 59 5.57 -7.79 -5.06
N TYR A 60 4.44 -7.86 -5.79
CA TYR A 60 3.49 -9.00 -5.67
C TYR A 60 4.07 -10.35 -6.08
N ARG A 61 5.33 -10.41 -6.55
CA ARG A 61 6.08 -11.66 -6.74
C ARG A 61 6.58 -12.30 -5.45
N ASN A 62 6.66 -11.60 -4.32
CA ASN A 62 7.24 -12.16 -3.09
C ASN A 62 6.22 -12.38 -1.97
N ARG A 63 5.12 -13.07 -2.29
CA ARG A 63 4.21 -13.65 -1.28
C ARG A 63 4.90 -14.60 -0.28
N ARG A 64 6.14 -15.01 -0.55
CA ARG A 64 6.97 -15.79 0.39
C ARG A 64 7.68 -14.93 1.45
N ASP A 65 7.82 -13.62 1.25
CA ASP A 65 8.74 -12.80 2.05
C ASP A 65 8.05 -11.94 3.14
N LEU A 66 6.75 -11.66 3.01
CA LEU A 66 5.99 -10.94 4.05
C LEU A 66 5.68 -11.80 5.29
N ARG A 67 5.90 -13.12 5.25
CA ARG A 67 5.98 -13.96 6.46
C ARG A 67 7.33 -13.84 7.19
N GLN A 68 8.41 -13.41 6.53
CA GLN A 68 9.72 -13.24 7.16
C GLN A 68 9.87 -11.87 7.85
N ARG A 69 9.24 -10.81 7.33
CA ARG A 69 9.35 -9.46 7.93
C ARG A 69 8.64 -9.28 9.28
N ARG A 70 7.73 -10.19 9.65
CA ARG A 70 7.10 -10.20 10.99
C ARG A 70 7.90 -11.01 12.05
N ARG A 71 9.08 -11.55 11.70
CA ARG A 71 9.89 -12.40 12.60
C ARG A 71 11.24 -11.80 13.01
N ARG A 72 11.54 -10.54 12.70
CA ARG A 72 12.69 -9.88 13.33
C ARG A 72 12.22 -9.15 14.60
N PRO A 73 12.61 -9.61 15.80
CA PRO A 73 12.40 -8.82 17.01
C PRO A 73 13.25 -7.55 16.91
N PRO A 74 12.87 -6.48 17.63
CA PRO A 74 13.65 -5.26 17.68
C PRO A 74 15.04 -5.59 18.25
N ILE A 75 16.08 -5.06 17.61
CA ILE A 75 17.42 -5.06 18.16
C ILE A 75 17.36 -4.17 19.40
N HIS A 76 17.14 -4.76 20.57
CA HIS A 76 17.56 -4.15 21.83
C HIS A 76 19.08 -4.21 21.82
N THR A 77 19.72 -3.17 21.28
CA THR A 77 21.11 -2.89 21.58
C THR A 77 21.15 -2.44 23.03
N ASN A 78 21.23 -3.40 23.95
CA ASN A 78 21.72 -3.15 25.30
C ASN A 78 23.20 -2.78 25.19
N VAL A 79 23.49 -1.54 24.82
CA VAL A 79 24.79 -0.94 25.10
C VAL A 79 24.75 -0.58 26.58
N ARG A 80 25.06 -1.57 27.42
CA ARG A 80 25.44 -1.33 28.80
C ARG A 80 26.75 -0.56 28.74
N MET A 81 26.68 0.77 28.78
CA MET A 81 27.86 1.59 29.03
C MET A 81 28.36 1.22 30.42
N HIS A 82 29.41 0.39 30.46
CA HIS A 82 30.18 0.18 31.67
C HIS A 82 31.12 1.36 31.78
N PHE A 83 30.74 2.34 32.59
CA PHE A 83 31.61 3.46 32.94
C PHE A 83 32.47 3.00 34.11
N ASP A 84 33.75 2.76 33.86
CA ASP A 84 34.75 2.40 34.87
C ASP A 84 35.37 3.69 35.42
N PRO A 85 35.19 4.06 36.71
CA PRO A 85 35.53 5.38 37.21
C PRO A 85 36.93 5.41 37.84
N ARG A 86 37.94 4.91 37.13
CA ARG A 86 39.34 5.08 37.53
C ARG A 86 40.24 5.18 36.31
N TYR A 87 40.27 6.37 35.71
CA TYR A 87 41.47 7.09 35.23
C TYR A 87 41.07 8.53 34.92
#